data_AF-A0A939MNT1-F1
#
_entry.id   AF-A0A939MNT1-F1
#
_cell.length_a   1.000
_cell.length_b   1.000
_cell.length_c   1.000
_cell.angle_alpha   90.00
_cell.angle_beta   90.00
_cell.angle_gamma   90.00
#
_symmetry.space_group_name_H-M   'P 1'
#
loop_
_entity.id
_entity.type
_entity.pdbx_description
1 polymer ?
#
loop_
_entity_poly.entity_id
_entity_poly.type
_entity_poly.pdbx_seq_one_letter_code
_entity_poly.pdbx_strand_id
1 'polypeptide(L)'
;MAEHRRPAPARRRGARVLMILIILVVLLAAAGTGVYLFLADAGPQQSAREENFREPDVPPEFFPDGSAADNLPYFSEVLRVYAVGDDPVEGRGLVDAVVESGFDRTAMQVSFDRTKTGLVADNIFVSVLIGRHCLIGQMVVEDRTFVAETAPAIGPGRDLCLIGETREIDWDPAA
;
A
#
# COMPACT_ATOMS: atom_id res chain seq x y z
N MET A 1 29.36 -52.14 -74.03
CA MET A 1 28.11 -52.66 -73.45
C MET A 1 27.86 -51.92 -72.16
N ALA A 2 26.66 -51.37 -72.03
CA ALA A 2 26.23 -50.52 -70.93
C ALA A 2 26.02 -51.33 -69.65
N GLU A 3 26.12 -50.69 -68.48
CA GLU A 3 25.12 -50.84 -67.43
C GLU A 3 25.15 -49.60 -66.53
N HIS A 4 24.01 -48.94 -66.47
CA HIS A 4 23.75 -47.68 -65.80
C HIS A 4 23.27 -47.99 -64.37
N ARG A 5 24.02 -47.61 -63.32
CA ARG A 5 23.47 -47.58 -61.94
C ARG A 5 23.44 -46.14 -61.42
N ARG A 6 22.22 -45.59 -61.35
CA ARG A 6 21.90 -44.33 -60.69
C ARG A 6 21.75 -44.56 -59.18
N PRO A 7 22.41 -43.80 -58.29
CA PRO A 7 22.07 -43.79 -56.87
C PRO A 7 20.81 -42.93 -56.61
N ALA A 8 19.92 -43.45 -55.77
CA ALA A 8 18.62 -42.88 -55.42
C ALA A 8 18.74 -41.57 -54.59
N PRO A 9 17.81 -40.60 -54.74
CA PRO A 9 17.83 -39.36 -53.96
C PRO A 9 17.08 -39.57 -52.63
N ALA A 10 17.78 -40.04 -51.59
CA ALA A 10 17.18 -40.29 -50.29
C ALA A 10 17.86 -39.51 -49.15
N ARG A 11 17.85 -38.17 -49.18
CA ARG A 11 18.24 -37.39 -47.97
C ARG A 11 17.78 -35.93 -47.90
N ARG A 12 16.64 -35.55 -48.48
CA ARG A 12 16.15 -34.15 -48.42
C ARG A 12 14.97 -33.91 -47.48
N ARG A 13 14.32 -34.96 -46.96
CA ARG A 13 13.13 -34.83 -46.11
C ARG A 13 13.47 -34.61 -44.63
N GLY A 14 14.48 -35.30 -44.09
CA GLY A 14 14.87 -35.16 -42.67
C GLY A 14 15.45 -33.79 -42.30
N ALA A 15 16.27 -33.20 -43.19
CA ALA A 15 16.88 -31.89 -42.95
C ALA A 15 15.85 -30.74 -42.94
N ARG A 16 14.77 -30.86 -43.72
CA ARG A 16 13.69 -29.85 -43.76
C ARG A 16 12.82 -29.90 -42.51
N VAL A 17 12.52 -31.10 -42.00
CA VAL A 17 11.74 -31.27 -40.75
C VAL A 17 12.51 -30.75 -39.54
N LEU A 18 13.82 -31.02 -39.47
CA LEU A 18 14.67 -30.52 -38.39
C LEU A 18 14.80 -28.99 -38.40
N MET A 19 14.96 -28.37 -39.58
CA MET A 19 14.99 -26.91 -39.68
C MET A 19 13.66 -26.26 -39.27
N ILE A 20 12.52 -26.85 -39.65
CA ILE A 20 11.21 -26.33 -39.26
C ILE A 20 11.02 -26.42 -37.74
N LEU A 21 11.44 -27.53 -37.10
CA LEU A 21 11.39 -27.67 -35.64
C LEU A 21 12.27 -26.66 -34.92
N ILE A 22 13.49 -26.40 -35.41
CA ILE A 22 14.40 -25.40 -34.83
C ILE A 22 13.80 -23.99 -34.99
N ILE A 23 13.25 -23.65 -36.15
CA ILE A 23 12.59 -22.37 -36.38
C ILE A 23 11.36 -22.21 -35.48
N LEU A 24 10.56 -23.27 -35.30
CA LEU A 24 9.39 -23.23 -34.41
C LEU A 24 9.80 -23.03 -32.95
N VAL A 25 10.85 -23.71 -32.48
CA VAL A 25 11.38 -23.57 -31.11
C VAL A 25 11.96 -22.17 -30.89
N VAL A 26 12.69 -21.62 -31.87
CA VAL A 26 13.23 -20.24 -31.79
C VAL A 26 12.11 -19.20 -31.80
N LEU A 27 11.05 -19.40 -32.61
CA LEU A 27 9.88 -18.51 -32.62
C LEU A 27 9.08 -18.57 -31.31
N LEU A 28 8.91 -19.77 -30.73
CA LEU A 28 8.25 -19.96 -29.43
C LEU A 28 9.07 -19.35 -28.27
N ALA A 29 10.41 -19.48 -28.31
CA ALA A 29 11.29 -18.87 -27.32
C ALA A 29 11.28 -17.34 -27.41
N ALA A 30 11.35 -16.77 -28.62
CA ALA A 30 11.30 -15.32 -28.83
C ALA A 30 9.96 -14.71 -28.38
N ALA A 31 8.83 -15.40 -28.62
CA ALA A 31 7.52 -14.99 -28.14
C ALA A 31 7.41 -15.04 -26.60
N GLY A 32 8.02 -16.04 -25.96
CA GLY A 32 8.07 -16.16 -24.49
C GLY A 32 8.86 -15.03 -23.81
N THR A 33 10.03 -14.66 -24.33
CA THR A 33 10.85 -13.56 -23.78
C THR A 33 10.26 -12.18 -24.00
N GLY A 34 9.56 -11.96 -25.12
CA GLY A 34 8.89 -10.67 -25.40
C GLY A 34 7.76 -10.39 -24.42
N VAL A 35 6.97 -11.41 -24.06
CA VAL A 35 5.84 -11.27 -23.11
C VAL A 35 6.34 -11.13 -21.65
N TYR A 36 7.46 -11.76 -21.29
CA TYR A 36 8.00 -11.67 -19.93
C TYR A 36 8.55 -10.27 -19.59
N LEU A 37 9.11 -9.54 -20.57
CA LEU A 37 9.58 -8.16 -20.39
C LEU A 37 8.45 -7.14 -20.24
N PHE A 38 7.24 -7.42 -20.75
CA PHE A 38 6.07 -6.55 -20.58
C PHE A 38 5.30 -6.80 -19.28
N LEU A 39 5.43 -7.98 -18.67
CA LEU A 39 4.74 -8.33 -17.41
C LEU A 39 5.60 -8.07 -16.16
N ALA A 40 6.90 -7.87 -16.33
CA ALA A 40 7.82 -7.53 -15.23
C ALA A 40 7.92 -6.01 -14.97
N ASP A 41 6.91 -5.23 -15.39
CA ASP A 41 6.78 -3.86 -14.92
C ASP A 41 6.23 -3.91 -13.50
N ALA A 42 7.14 -3.82 -12.52
CA ALA A 42 6.78 -3.59 -11.13
C ALA A 42 6.12 -2.20 -10.90
N GLY A 43 5.85 -1.45 -11.97
CA GLY A 43 4.75 -0.50 -12.10
C GLY A 43 4.83 0.78 -11.23
N PRO A 44 3.98 1.78 -11.53
CA PRO A 44 3.87 3.01 -10.74
C PRO A 44 3.49 2.81 -9.26
N GLN A 45 2.97 1.62 -8.91
CA GLN A 45 2.44 1.35 -7.57
C GLN A 45 3.52 0.97 -6.55
N GLN A 46 4.59 0.29 -6.99
CA GLN A 46 5.72 0.00 -6.10
C GLN A 46 6.48 1.27 -5.73
N SER A 47 6.71 2.17 -6.70
CA SER A 47 7.39 3.44 -6.43
C SER A 47 6.57 4.35 -5.51
N ALA A 48 5.25 4.41 -5.68
CA ALA A 48 4.37 5.16 -4.79
C ALA A 48 4.39 4.61 -3.35
N ARG A 49 4.48 3.28 -3.20
CA ARG A 49 4.61 2.63 -1.90
C ARG A 49 5.96 2.93 -1.24
N GLU A 50 7.05 2.83 -1.99
CA GLU A 50 8.39 3.18 -1.48
C GLU A 50 8.46 4.67 -1.06
N GLU A 51 7.80 5.56 -1.82
CA GLU A 51 7.67 6.97 -1.47
C GLU A 51 6.89 7.18 -0.17
N ASN A 52 5.81 6.42 0.06
CA ASN A 52 4.94 6.55 1.24
C ASN A 52 5.71 6.37 2.56
N PHE A 53 6.72 5.50 2.58
CA PHE A 53 7.52 5.20 3.77
C PHE A 53 8.81 6.01 3.88
N ARG A 54 9.12 6.87 2.89
CA ARG A 54 10.33 7.69 2.92
C ARG A 54 10.30 8.63 4.12
N GLU A 55 11.38 8.61 4.89
CA GLU A 55 11.59 9.56 5.97
C GLU A 55 11.77 10.98 5.41
N PRO A 56 11.14 12.01 6.00
CA PRO A 56 11.31 13.39 5.55
C PRO A 56 12.74 13.87 5.76
N ASP A 57 13.25 14.69 4.83
CA ASP A 57 14.60 15.29 4.94
C ASP A 57 14.75 16.18 6.19
N VAL A 58 13.64 16.78 6.63
CA VAL A 58 13.55 17.61 7.84
C VAL A 58 12.46 17.02 8.74
N PRO A 59 12.79 16.59 9.97
CA PRO A 59 11.78 16.10 10.90
C PRO A 59 10.74 17.18 11.19
N PRO A 60 9.44 16.89 11.06
CA PRO A 60 8.38 17.84 11.39
C PRO A 60 8.30 18.05 12.90
N GLU A 61 7.87 19.24 13.30
CA GLU A 61 7.70 19.63 14.70
C GLU A 61 6.22 19.61 15.09
N PHE A 62 5.94 19.26 16.35
CA PHE A 62 4.61 19.36 16.93
C PHE A 62 4.34 20.77 17.48
N PHE A 63 3.17 21.32 17.17
CA PHE A 63 2.71 22.63 17.62
C PHE A 63 1.47 22.47 18.51
N PRO A 64 1.61 22.44 19.86
CA PRO A 64 0.47 22.23 20.77
C PRO A 64 -0.66 23.25 20.61
N ASP A 65 -0.32 24.51 20.33
CA ASP A 65 -1.27 25.60 20.09
C ASP A 65 -1.56 25.84 18.59
N GLY A 66 -1.04 24.96 17.72
CA GLY A 66 -1.17 25.03 16.27
C GLY A 66 -2.52 24.51 15.76
N SER A 67 -2.83 24.85 14.52
CA SER A 67 -4.00 24.32 13.82
C SER A 67 -3.79 22.87 13.36
N ALA A 68 -4.86 22.23 12.88
CA ALA A 68 -4.75 20.94 12.18
C ALA A 68 -3.80 21.02 10.97
N ALA A 69 -3.78 22.13 10.24
CA ALA A 69 -2.88 22.31 9.11
C ALA A 69 -1.42 22.43 9.55
N ASP A 70 -1.16 23.13 10.65
CA ASP A 70 0.20 23.30 11.21
C ASP A 70 0.77 21.95 11.67
N ASN A 71 -0.08 21.07 12.21
CA ASN A 71 0.30 19.76 12.73
C ASN A 71 0.20 18.61 11.71
N LEU A 72 -0.28 18.85 10.48
CA LEU A 72 -0.42 17.79 9.47
C LEU A 72 0.91 17.09 9.14
N PRO A 73 2.04 17.81 8.94
CA PRO A 73 3.33 17.15 8.69
C PRO A 73 3.76 16.24 9.85
N TYR A 74 3.57 16.71 11.10
CA TYR A 74 3.93 15.93 12.30
C TYR A 74 3.05 14.69 12.45
N PHE A 75 1.74 14.85 12.28
CA PHE A 75 0.80 13.73 12.31
C PHE A 75 1.10 12.69 11.23
N SER A 76 1.43 13.13 10.01
CA SER A 76 1.86 12.25 8.92
C SER A 76 3.12 11.44 9.30
N GLU A 77 4.08 12.07 9.97
CA GLU A 77 5.29 11.38 10.45
C GLU A 77 4.99 10.35 11.54
N VAL A 78 4.07 10.65 12.47
CA VAL A 78 3.61 9.68 13.48
C VAL A 78 3.00 8.45 12.83
N LEU A 79 2.16 8.63 11.80
CA LEU A 79 1.61 7.51 11.03
C LEU A 79 2.72 6.73 10.31
N ARG A 80 3.71 7.41 9.73
CA ARG A 80 4.86 6.77 9.07
C ARG A 80 5.66 5.90 10.04
N VAL A 81 5.97 6.43 11.23
CA VAL A 81 6.72 5.72 12.27
C VAL A 81 5.95 4.48 12.73
N TYR A 82 4.63 4.60 12.90
CA TYR A 82 3.78 3.45 13.20
C TYR A 82 3.75 2.43 12.03
N ALA A 83 3.71 2.93 10.79
CA ALA A 83 3.66 2.11 9.58
C ALA A 83 4.92 1.26 9.38
N VAL A 84 6.10 1.75 9.77
CA VAL A 84 7.36 0.99 9.67
C VAL A 84 7.57 -0.02 10.79
N GLY A 85 6.72 -0.01 11.82
CA GLY A 85 6.73 -1.02 12.89
C GLY A 85 6.19 -2.39 12.44
N ASP A 86 6.37 -3.39 13.29
CA ASP A 86 5.97 -4.79 13.01
C ASP A 86 4.65 -5.19 13.67
N ASP A 87 4.14 -4.40 14.61
CA ASP A 87 2.90 -4.71 15.33
C ASP A 87 1.69 -4.72 14.40
N PRO A 88 0.67 -5.56 14.66
CA PRO A 88 -0.57 -5.57 13.88
C PRO A 88 -1.18 -4.17 13.76
N VAL A 89 -1.64 -3.80 12.55
CA VAL A 89 -2.36 -2.54 12.34
C VAL A 89 -3.73 -2.65 13.00
N GLU A 90 -3.82 -2.17 14.24
CA GLU A 90 -5.05 -2.12 15.02
C GLU A 90 -5.30 -0.70 15.54
N GLY A 91 -6.57 -0.33 15.70
CA GLY A 91 -6.99 1.00 16.14
C GLY A 91 -6.43 1.37 17.51
N ARG A 92 -6.23 0.40 18.40
CA ARG A 92 -5.58 0.64 19.70
C ARG A 92 -4.14 1.11 19.53
N GLY A 93 -3.29 0.32 18.89
CA GLY A 93 -1.88 0.66 18.69
C GLY A 93 -1.73 1.98 17.94
N LEU A 94 -2.58 2.23 16.96
CA LEU A 94 -2.59 3.47 16.20
C LEU A 94 -2.96 4.69 17.05
N VAL A 95 -3.98 4.58 17.91
CA VAL A 95 -4.35 5.65 18.85
C VAL A 95 -3.24 5.87 19.87
N ASP A 96 -2.65 4.81 20.40
CA ASP A 96 -1.62 4.90 21.42
C ASP A 96 -0.35 5.59 20.87
N ALA A 97 0.06 5.28 19.63
CA ALA A 97 1.16 5.96 18.94
C ALA A 97 0.89 7.47 18.75
N VAL A 98 -0.35 7.84 18.43
CA VAL A 98 -0.75 9.25 18.28
C VAL A 98 -0.84 9.98 19.63
N VAL A 99 -1.21 9.28 20.70
CA VAL A 99 -1.21 9.86 22.06
C VAL A 99 0.21 10.02 22.60
N GLU A 100 1.09 9.05 22.36
CA GLU A 100 2.49 9.10 22.77
C GLU A 100 3.24 10.27 22.10
N SER A 101 2.82 10.68 20.90
CA SER A 101 3.36 11.86 20.21
C SER A 101 2.81 13.20 20.73
N GLY A 102 1.87 13.18 21.68
CA GLY A 102 1.41 14.36 22.41
C GLY A 102 0.03 14.89 22.02
N PHE A 103 -0.70 14.22 21.11
CA PHE A 103 -2.08 14.59 20.80
C PHE A 103 -3.05 14.17 21.93
N ASP A 104 -4.11 14.97 22.11
CA ASP A 104 -5.13 14.71 23.14
C ASP A 104 -6.05 13.54 22.73
N ARG A 105 -5.98 12.46 23.50
CA ARG A 105 -6.84 11.27 23.34
C ARG A 105 -8.33 11.60 23.33
N THR A 106 -8.76 12.57 24.13
CA THR A 106 -10.19 12.92 24.24
C THR A 106 -10.73 13.61 22.99
N ALA A 107 -9.84 14.13 22.14
CA ALA A 107 -10.17 14.71 20.85
C ALA A 107 -10.13 13.68 19.70
N MET A 108 -9.88 12.40 20.01
CA MET A 108 -9.66 11.37 18.99
C MET A 108 -10.90 10.55 18.65
N GLN A 109 -10.92 10.05 17.43
CA GLN A 109 -11.87 9.03 16.98
C GLN A 109 -11.11 7.95 16.20
N VAL A 110 -11.56 6.70 16.30
CA VAL A 110 -10.96 5.57 15.58
C VAL A 110 -12.04 4.63 15.03
N SER A 111 -11.81 4.05 13.85
CA SER A 111 -12.72 3.04 13.30
C SER A 111 -12.62 1.70 14.04
N PHE A 112 -13.55 0.79 13.75
CA PHE A 112 -13.47 -0.58 14.25
C PHE A 112 -12.42 -1.40 13.48
N ASP A 113 -11.74 -2.31 14.19
CA ASP A 113 -10.73 -3.22 13.62
C ASP A 113 -11.33 -4.34 12.78
N ARG A 114 -12.64 -4.57 12.93
CA ARG A 114 -13.38 -5.61 12.25
C ARG A 114 -14.72 -5.12 11.75
N THR A 115 -15.16 -5.70 10.64
CA THR A 115 -16.50 -5.48 10.11
C THR A 115 -17.56 -6.13 11.01
N LYS A 116 -18.84 -5.81 10.80
CA LYS A 116 -19.96 -6.45 11.53
C LYS A 116 -20.03 -7.98 11.33
N THR A 117 -19.42 -8.52 10.27
CA THR A 117 -19.33 -9.97 10.03
C THR A 117 -18.05 -10.60 10.60
N GLY A 118 -17.20 -9.82 11.28
CA GLY A 118 -16.00 -10.30 11.96
C GLY A 118 -14.74 -10.39 11.10
N LEU A 119 -14.78 -9.88 9.85
CA LEU A 119 -13.59 -9.79 9.00
C LEU A 119 -12.69 -8.64 9.49
N VAL A 120 -11.38 -8.79 9.35
CA VAL A 120 -10.43 -7.69 9.59
C VAL A 120 -10.76 -6.56 8.63
N ALA A 121 -10.77 -5.32 9.12
CA ALA A 121 -10.97 -4.16 8.28
C ALA A 121 -9.77 -3.96 7.35
N ASP A 122 -10.01 -3.69 6.07
CA ASP A 122 -8.92 -3.42 5.12
C ASP A 122 -8.18 -2.11 5.45
N ASN A 123 -8.90 -1.17 6.07
CA ASN A 123 -8.39 0.13 6.47
C ASN A 123 -8.82 0.47 7.89
N ILE A 124 -7.90 1.03 8.65
CA ILE A 124 -8.17 1.63 9.96
C ILE A 124 -8.05 3.14 9.83
N PHE A 125 -9.06 3.86 10.30
CA PHE A 125 -9.06 5.32 10.35
C PHE A 125 -8.83 5.80 11.77
N VAL A 126 -7.99 6.81 11.93
CA VAL A 126 -7.79 7.56 13.17
C VAL A 126 -7.95 9.03 12.88
N SER A 127 -8.39 9.82 13.86
CA SER A 127 -8.47 11.27 13.71
C SER A 127 -8.21 11.99 15.02
N VAL A 128 -7.83 13.27 14.91
CA VAL A 128 -7.68 14.20 16.04
C VAL A 128 -8.42 15.48 15.69
N LEU A 129 -9.36 15.90 16.54
CA LEU A 129 -10.04 17.19 16.43
C LEU A 129 -9.15 18.31 16.99
N ILE A 130 -8.87 19.31 16.17
CA ILE A 130 -8.15 20.53 16.56
C ILE A 130 -8.98 21.75 16.17
N GLY A 131 -9.60 22.37 17.17
CA GLY A 131 -10.55 23.46 16.96
C GLY A 131 -11.79 23.00 16.20
N ARG A 132 -11.88 23.31 14.90
CA ARG A 132 -13.00 22.93 14.01
C ARG A 132 -12.56 22.14 12.78
N HIS A 133 -11.32 21.66 12.79
CA HIS A 133 -10.73 20.83 11.75
C HIS A 133 -10.21 19.55 12.37
N CYS A 134 -10.08 18.53 11.55
CA CYS A 134 -9.62 17.21 11.91
C CYS A 134 -8.33 16.95 11.16
N LEU A 135 -7.36 16.37 11.86
CA LEU A 135 -6.36 15.51 11.25
C LEU A 135 -7.02 14.15 11.05
N ILE A 136 -6.96 13.59 9.85
CA ILE A 136 -7.51 12.27 9.52
C ILE A 136 -6.38 11.42 8.96
N GLY A 137 -6.17 10.27 9.57
CA GLY A 137 -5.23 9.24 9.15
C GLY A 137 -5.98 8.02 8.68
N GLN A 138 -5.55 7.45 7.54
CA GLN A 138 -5.96 6.13 7.08
C GLN A 138 -4.72 5.22 7.05
N MET A 139 -4.83 4.02 7.61
CA MET A 139 -3.84 2.96 7.54
C MET A 139 -4.41 1.77 6.76
N VAL A 140 -3.73 1.33 5.71
CA VAL A 140 -4.05 0.08 5.01
C VAL A 140 -3.47 -1.10 5.81
N VAL A 141 -4.29 -2.07 6.20
CA VAL A 141 -3.85 -3.16 7.08
C VAL A 141 -2.90 -4.13 6.39
N GLU A 142 -3.15 -4.45 5.12
CA GLU A 142 -2.39 -5.45 4.37
C GLU A 142 -0.94 -5.02 4.09
N ASP A 143 -0.76 -3.78 3.61
CA ASP A 143 0.53 -3.31 3.11
C ASP A 143 1.13 -2.17 3.94
N ARG A 144 0.43 -1.74 4.99
CA ARG A 144 0.78 -0.71 5.96
C ARG A 144 0.92 0.70 5.39
N THR A 145 0.56 0.92 4.13
CA THR A 145 0.57 2.26 3.55
C THR A 145 -0.41 3.17 4.29
N PHE A 146 -0.10 4.46 4.33
CA PHE A 146 -0.90 5.42 5.08
C PHE A 146 -1.15 6.71 4.31
N VAL A 147 -2.21 7.40 4.67
CA VAL A 147 -2.54 8.74 4.18
C VAL A 147 -2.91 9.60 5.37
N ALA A 148 -2.41 10.83 5.39
CA ALA A 148 -2.83 11.87 6.33
C ALA A 148 -3.40 13.05 5.57
N GLU A 149 -4.52 13.60 6.05
CA GLU A 149 -5.09 14.83 5.50
C GLU A 149 -5.78 15.66 6.58
N THR A 150 -6.09 16.91 6.23
CA THR A 150 -6.95 17.77 7.04
C THR A 150 -8.33 17.88 6.42
N ALA A 151 -9.36 17.81 7.25
CA ALA A 151 -10.73 18.08 6.83
C ALA A 151 -11.46 18.99 7.85
N PRO A 152 -12.45 19.77 7.45
CA PRO A 152 -13.33 20.44 8.40
C PRO A 152 -14.14 19.40 9.18
N ALA A 153 -14.27 19.58 10.50
CA ALA A 153 -15.12 18.72 11.32
C ALA A 153 -16.58 18.75 10.84
N ILE A 154 -17.31 17.65 10.96
CA ILE A 154 -18.68 17.50 10.48
C ILE A 154 -19.71 17.58 11.62
N GLY A 155 -20.99 17.47 11.28
CA GLY A 155 -22.09 17.55 12.24
C GLY A 155 -22.46 18.99 12.66
N PRO A 156 -23.59 19.16 13.36
CA PRO A 156 -24.04 20.47 13.84
C PRO A 156 -23.11 21.08 14.89
N GLY A 157 -22.45 20.25 15.70
CA GLY A 157 -21.49 20.65 16.72
C GLY A 157 -20.09 20.96 16.20
N ARG A 158 -19.75 20.54 14.96
CA ARG A 158 -18.41 20.67 14.36
C ARG A 158 -17.33 19.97 15.20
N ASP A 159 -17.69 18.82 15.73
CA ASP A 159 -16.95 18.01 16.71
C ASP A 159 -16.75 16.56 16.26
N LEU A 160 -17.23 16.21 15.05
CA LEU A 160 -17.06 14.89 14.47
C LEU A 160 -16.00 14.91 13.38
N CYS A 161 -15.12 13.91 13.37
CA CYS A 161 -14.08 13.80 12.35
C CYS A 161 -14.31 12.64 11.38
N LEU A 162 -14.84 11.52 11.88
CA LEU A 162 -15.13 10.34 11.07
C LEU A 162 -16.65 10.21 10.86
N ILE A 163 -17.03 9.78 9.65
CA ILE A 163 -18.43 9.49 9.31
C ILE A 163 -18.78 8.09 9.78
N GLY A 164 -19.88 7.97 10.53
CA GLY A 164 -20.41 6.68 11.00
C GLY A 164 -20.18 6.45 12.49
N GLU A 165 -20.43 5.23 12.94
CA GLU A 165 -20.12 4.82 14.31
C GLU A 165 -18.62 4.52 14.43
N THR A 166 -17.98 5.10 15.44
CA THR A 166 -16.58 4.87 15.77
C THR A 166 -16.46 3.98 17.00
N ARG A 167 -15.30 3.36 17.15
CA ARG A 167 -15.00 2.57 18.35
C ARG A 167 -14.76 3.53 19.51
N GLU A 168 -15.36 3.23 20.67
CA GLU A 168 -15.09 3.95 21.91
C GLU A 168 -13.63 3.74 22.33
N ILE A 169 -12.96 4.83 22.72
CA ILE A 169 -11.58 4.83 23.21
C ILE A 169 -11.62 4.75 24.74
N ASP A 170 -11.92 3.55 25.25
CA ASP A 170 -12.24 3.27 26.66
C ASP A 170 -11.08 2.65 27.46
N TRP A 171 -9.86 2.74 26.93
CA TRP A 171 -8.71 2.05 27.49
C TRP A 171 -7.64 2.94 28.10
N ASP A 172 -6.96 2.37 29.09
CA ASP A 172 -5.84 3.01 29.79
C ASP A 172 -4.58 3.01 28.89
N PRO A 173 -3.94 4.17 28.65
CA PRO A 173 -2.65 4.25 27.96
C PRO A 173 -1.49 3.52 28.66
N ALA A 174 -1.62 3.19 29.95
CA ALA A 174 -0.56 2.56 30.74
C ALA A 174 -0.68 1.03 30.87
N ALA A 175 -1.67 0.42 30.23
CA ALA A 175 -2.03 -1.00 30.39
C ALA A 175 -1.59 -1.89 29.23
#